data_AF-A0A535T2T2-F1
#
_entry.id   AF-A0A535T2T2-F1
#
_cell.length_a   1.000
_cell.length_b   1.000
_cell.length_c   1.000
_cell.angle_alpha   90.00
_cell.angle_beta   90.00
_cell.angle_gamma   90.00
#
_symmetry.space_group_name_H-M   'P 1'
#
loop_
_entity.id
_entity.type
_entity.pdbx_description
1 polymer ?
#
loop_
_entity_poly.entity_id
_entity_poly.type
_entity_poly.pdbx_seq_one_letter_code
_entity_poly.pdbx_strand_id
1 'polypeptide(L)'
;MNWAERGVGLPSAHPSLDEYVRASQNYHALLVRVTAEHMRTRKFEPCWGAFVFHLIDPFPAIGWGLLDGARQKKDAPLAALAEAFRPTRVIIDPLSAEPDRPSGVIQRPDKAFSARIVVVNDDPRVAG
;
A
#
# COMPACT_ATOMS: atom_id res chain seq x y z
N MET A 1 16.44 2.47 -14.47
CA MET A 1 15.11 2.97 -14.01
C MET A 1 15.36 3.85 -12.80
N ASN A 2 14.99 5.13 -12.84
CA ASN A 2 15.30 6.11 -11.78
C ASN A 2 14.18 6.12 -10.72
N TRP A 3 14.52 5.93 -9.44
CA TRP A 3 13.57 5.96 -8.32
C TRP A 3 12.92 7.34 -8.15
N ALA A 4 13.66 8.40 -8.50
CA ALA A 4 13.16 9.78 -8.43
C ALA A 4 12.02 10.05 -9.41
N GLU A 5 11.82 9.21 -10.44
CA GLU A 5 10.78 9.37 -11.45
C GLU A 5 9.55 8.47 -11.22
N ARG A 6 9.66 7.46 -10.34
CA ARG A 6 8.59 6.47 -10.07
C ARG A 6 8.03 6.52 -8.64
N GLY A 7 8.74 7.15 -7.71
CA GLY A 7 8.25 7.44 -6.36
C GLY A 7 7.71 8.86 -6.25
N VAL A 8 7.81 9.45 -5.07
CA VAL A 8 7.28 10.80 -4.76
C VAL A 8 8.16 11.95 -5.28
N GLY A 9 9.13 11.69 -6.14
CA GLY A 9 10.04 12.72 -6.66
C GLY A 9 11.26 12.99 -5.77
N LEU A 10 12.08 13.95 -6.22
CA LEU A 10 13.20 14.48 -5.45
C LEU A 10 12.69 15.31 -4.25
N PRO A 11 13.36 15.28 -3.09
CA PRO A 11 13.00 16.16 -1.96
C PRO A 11 12.92 17.65 -2.33
N SER A 12 13.79 18.10 -3.23
CA SER A 12 13.83 19.48 -3.72
C SER A 12 12.62 19.90 -4.57
N ALA A 13 11.81 18.94 -5.01
CA ALA A 13 10.55 19.21 -5.73
C ALA A 13 9.37 19.48 -4.78
N HIS A 14 9.58 19.38 -3.47
CA HIS A 14 8.56 19.64 -2.45
C HIS A 14 8.86 20.97 -1.74
N PRO A 15 7.83 21.73 -1.35
CA PRO A 15 8.03 23.07 -0.78
C PRO A 15 8.58 23.04 0.66
N SER A 16 8.57 21.87 1.32
CA SER A 16 9.12 21.69 2.67
C SER A 16 9.46 20.22 2.96
N LEU A 17 10.21 20.00 4.04
CA LEU A 17 10.47 18.66 4.57
C LEU A 17 9.16 17.94 4.95
N ASP A 18 8.25 18.63 5.64
CA ASP A 18 6.98 18.06 6.09
C ASP A 18 6.12 17.59 4.91
N GLU A 19 6.11 18.35 3.83
CA GLU A 19 5.42 17.99 2.59
C GLU A 19 6.02 16.75 1.94
N TYR A 20 7.36 16.66 1.90
CA TYR A 20 8.04 15.47 1.41
C TYR A 20 7.77 14.22 2.29
N VAL A 21 7.77 14.39 3.61
CA VAL A 21 7.44 13.33 4.58
C VAL A 21 6.00 12.87 4.37
N ARG A 22 5.05 13.78 4.24
CA ARG A 22 3.64 13.45 3.99
C ARG A 22 3.46 12.72 2.66
N ALA A 23 4.04 13.24 1.58
CA ALA A 23 3.95 12.61 0.26
C ALA A 23 4.56 11.20 0.28
N SER A 24 5.76 11.04 0.83
CA SER A 24 6.44 9.74 0.92
C SER A 24 5.67 8.73 1.78
N GLN A 25 5.09 9.14 2.90
CA GLN A 25 4.27 8.25 3.73
C GLN A 25 2.94 7.88 3.06
N ASN A 26 2.30 8.78 2.31
CA ASN A 26 1.11 8.44 1.52
C ASN A 26 1.41 7.43 0.41
N TYR A 27 2.55 7.59 -0.27
CA TYR A 27 3.01 6.62 -1.25
C TYR A 27 3.35 5.27 -0.60
N HIS A 28 4.01 5.28 0.56
CA HIS A 28 4.26 4.07 1.35
C HIS A 28 2.95 3.37 1.74
N ALA A 29 1.92 4.12 2.14
CA ALA A 29 0.61 3.59 2.48
C ALA A 29 -0.07 2.89 1.29
N LEU A 30 0.05 3.46 0.08
CA LEU A 30 -0.43 2.80 -1.13
C LEU A 30 0.27 1.46 -1.35
N LEU A 31 1.60 1.43 -1.28
CA LEU A 31 2.39 0.22 -1.51
C LEU A 31 2.02 -0.86 -0.49
N VAL A 32 1.97 -0.50 0.79
CA VAL A 32 1.56 -1.38 1.87
C VAL A 32 0.18 -1.96 1.61
N ARG A 33 -0.82 -1.11 1.29
CA ARG A 33 -2.19 -1.57 1.00
C ARG A 33 -2.23 -2.52 -0.19
N VAL A 34 -1.71 -2.12 -1.34
CA VAL A 34 -1.79 -2.90 -2.58
C VAL A 34 -1.06 -4.23 -2.42
N THR A 35 0.12 -4.24 -1.80
CA THR A 35 0.85 -5.49 -1.57
C THR A 35 0.14 -6.40 -0.56
N ALA A 36 -0.35 -5.84 0.56
CA ALA A 36 -1.11 -6.61 1.55
C ALA A 36 -2.38 -7.23 0.95
N GLU A 37 -3.16 -6.45 0.21
CA GLU A 37 -4.36 -6.92 -0.48
C GLU A 37 -4.03 -7.98 -1.53
N HIS A 38 -2.97 -7.77 -2.33
CA HIS A 38 -2.53 -8.71 -3.35
C HIS A 38 -2.11 -10.07 -2.76
N MET A 39 -1.50 -10.10 -1.58
CA MET A 39 -1.20 -11.35 -0.89
C MET A 39 -2.50 -12.00 -0.39
N ARG A 40 -3.42 -11.20 0.17
CA ARG A 40 -4.72 -11.68 0.67
C ARG A 40 -5.63 -12.24 -0.42
N THR A 41 -5.59 -11.73 -1.65
CA THR A 41 -6.36 -12.32 -2.77
C THR A 41 -5.87 -13.71 -3.19
N ARG A 42 -4.71 -14.14 -2.70
CA ARG A 42 -4.13 -15.47 -2.91
C ARG A 42 -4.21 -16.36 -1.68
N LYS A 43 -5.06 -15.99 -0.71
CA LYS A 43 -5.29 -16.79 0.49
C LYS A 43 -5.59 -18.25 0.10
N PHE A 44 -4.90 -19.18 0.74
CA PHE A 44 -4.96 -20.63 0.54
C PHE A 44 -4.27 -21.20 -0.71
N GLU A 45 -4.04 -20.41 -1.77
CA GLU A 45 -3.25 -20.86 -2.92
C GLU A 45 -2.69 -19.66 -3.72
N PRO A 46 -1.36 -19.46 -3.79
CA PRO A 46 -0.29 -20.09 -3.02
C PRO A 46 0.05 -19.37 -1.69
N CYS A 47 -0.74 -18.40 -1.22
CA CYS A 47 -0.38 -17.56 -0.07
C CYS A 47 -1.14 -17.95 1.21
N TRP A 48 -0.41 -18.36 2.25
CA TRP A 48 -0.99 -18.74 3.55
C TRP A 48 -0.84 -17.68 4.64
N GLY A 49 -0.08 -16.61 4.36
CA GLY A 49 0.15 -15.52 5.28
C GLY A 49 1.03 -14.43 4.67
N ALA A 50 0.98 -13.24 5.24
CA ALA A 50 1.76 -12.09 4.82
C ALA A 50 2.28 -11.31 6.03
N PHE A 51 3.55 -10.95 5.99
CA PHE A 51 4.21 -10.13 7.02
C PHE A 51 4.75 -8.87 6.37
N VAL A 52 4.56 -7.73 7.04
CA VAL A 52 5.16 -6.47 6.57
C VAL A 52 6.65 -6.49 6.87
N PHE A 53 7.47 -6.14 5.88
CA PHE A 53 8.87 -5.77 6.09
C PHE A 53 8.96 -4.24 6.09
N HIS A 54 9.18 -3.58 7.22
CA HIS A 54 9.20 -4.11 8.60
C HIS A 54 8.43 -3.20 9.54
N LEU A 55 8.25 -3.63 10.79
CA LEU A 55 7.42 -2.89 11.73
C LEU A 55 8.09 -1.60 12.24
N ILE A 56 9.38 -1.65 12.60
CA ILE A 56 10.09 -0.56 13.30
C ILE A 56 11.44 -0.32 12.63
N ASP A 57 11.75 0.94 12.30
CA ASP A 57 13.09 1.30 11.82
C ASP A 57 14.15 1.15 12.93
N PRO A 58 15.36 0.66 12.62
CA PRO A 58 16.39 0.39 13.64
C PRO A 58 17.11 1.65 14.14
N PHE A 59 17.05 2.76 13.40
CA PHE A 59 17.70 4.02 13.74
C PHE A 59 17.01 5.21 13.04
N PRO A 60 17.29 6.48 13.42
CA PRO A 60 16.69 7.66 12.81
C PRO A 60 17.17 7.87 11.37
N ALA A 61 16.40 7.34 10.41
CA ALA A 61 16.67 7.47 8.98
C ALA A 61 15.38 7.33 8.16
N ILE A 62 15.49 7.58 6.86
CA ILE A 62 14.44 7.23 5.89
C ILE A 62 14.45 5.70 5.75
N GLY A 63 13.45 5.04 6.34
CA GLY A 63 13.29 3.59 6.33
C GLY A 63 11.88 3.13 6.01
N TRP A 64 11.72 1.81 5.94
CA TRP A 64 10.47 1.11 5.58
C TRP A 64 9.57 0.81 6.78
N GLY A 65 10.00 1.16 7.99
CA GLY A 65 9.24 0.97 9.22
C GLY A 65 7.85 1.59 9.13
N LEU A 66 6.85 0.91 9.68
CA LEU A 66 5.54 1.52 9.98
C LEU A 66 5.62 2.39 11.24
N LEU A 67 6.64 2.17 12.06
CA LEU A 67 7.09 3.03 13.14
C LEU A 67 8.54 3.44 12.86
N ASP A 68 8.90 4.66 13.24
CA ASP A 68 10.28 5.14 13.15
C ASP A 68 11.19 4.56 14.27
N GLY A 69 12.46 4.97 14.28
CA GLY A 69 13.44 4.52 15.28
C GLY A 69 13.12 4.94 16.72
N ALA A 70 12.26 5.95 16.91
CA ALA A 70 11.75 6.36 18.22
C ALA A 70 10.39 5.71 18.55
N ARG A 71 9.97 4.73 17.74
CA ARG A 71 8.66 4.05 17.82
C ARG A 71 7.47 5.00 17.65
N GLN A 72 7.66 6.15 17.00
CA GLN A 72 6.55 7.00 16.59
C GLN A 72 5.90 6.40 15.34
N LYS A 73 4.58 6.46 15.28
CA LYS A 73 3.82 5.89 14.17
C LYS A 73 4.04 6.71 12.90
N LYS A 74 4.22 6.02 11.78
CA LYS A 74 3.95 6.58 10.46
C LYS A 74 2.49 6.30 10.16
N ASP A 75 1.63 7.25 10.47
CA ASP A 75 0.19 7.02 10.59
C ASP A 75 -0.43 6.48 9.29
N ALA A 76 -0.09 7.05 8.14
CA ALA A 76 -0.65 6.65 6.86
C ALA A 76 -0.36 5.17 6.51
N PRO A 77 0.91 4.70 6.47
CA PRO A 77 1.19 3.30 6.14
C PRO A 77 0.75 2.32 7.23
N LEU A 78 0.79 2.69 8.51
CA LEU A 78 0.29 1.84 9.59
C LEU A 78 -1.23 1.65 9.50
N ALA A 79 -1.99 2.72 9.26
CA ALA A 79 -3.44 2.66 9.07
C ALA A 79 -3.79 1.85 7.81
N ALA A 80 -3.03 2.02 6.73
CA ALA A 80 -3.22 1.24 5.49
C ALA A 80 -3.02 -0.27 5.71
N LEU A 81 -2.00 -0.68 6.48
CA LEU A 81 -1.84 -2.09 6.83
C LEU A 81 -3.01 -2.60 7.67
N ALA A 82 -3.38 -1.87 8.73
CA ALA A 82 -4.48 -2.25 9.62
C ALA A 82 -5.79 -2.43 8.85
N GLU A 83 -6.10 -1.52 7.93
CA GLU A 83 -7.28 -1.58 7.08
C GLU A 83 -7.20 -2.74 6.08
N ALA A 84 -6.05 -2.95 5.43
CA ALA A 84 -5.83 -4.07 4.52
C ALA A 84 -5.95 -5.44 5.22
N PHE A 85 -5.57 -5.52 6.50
CA PHE A 85 -5.58 -6.74 7.31
C PHE A 85 -6.82 -6.93 8.17
N ARG A 86 -7.84 -6.08 8.01
CA ARG A 86 -9.15 -6.36 8.62
C ARG A 86 -9.59 -7.81 8.34
N PRO A 87 -10.26 -8.49 9.30
CA PRO A 87 -10.67 -9.88 9.11
C PRO A 87 -11.49 -10.09 7.83
N THR A 88 -12.48 -9.24 7.58
CA THR A 88 -13.28 -9.24 6.36
C THR A 88 -13.04 -7.96 5.55
N ARG A 89 -12.69 -8.12 4.27
CA ARG A 89 -12.35 -7.03 3.35
C ARG A 89 -12.82 -7.31 1.93
N VAL A 90 -13.37 -6.28 1.28
CA VAL A 90 -13.59 -6.25 -0.17
C VAL A 90 -12.38 -5.61 -0.83
N ILE A 91 -11.84 -6.28 -1.84
CA ILE A 91 -10.70 -5.85 -2.64
C ILE A 91 -11.15 -5.72 -4.07
N ILE A 92 -10.87 -4.58 -4.69
CA ILE A 92 -11.07 -4.35 -6.11
C ILE A 92 -9.71 -4.49 -6.78
N ASP A 93 -9.57 -5.49 -7.63
CA ASP A 93 -8.33 -5.82 -8.34
C ASP A 93 -8.49 -5.54 -9.83
N PRO A 94 -8.00 -4.40 -10.33
CA PRO A 94 -8.07 -4.07 -11.75
C PRO A 94 -7.30 -5.09 -12.59
N LEU A 95 -7.96 -5.70 -13.58
CA LEU A 95 -7.35 -6.67 -14.49
C LEU A 95 -6.61 -5.98 -15.64
N SER A 96 -7.04 -4.76 -15.97
CA SER A 96 -6.42 -3.90 -16.98
C SER A 96 -6.45 -2.46 -16.47
N ALA A 97 -5.33 -1.99 -15.92
CA ALA A 97 -5.18 -0.63 -15.44
C ALA A 97 -3.79 -0.11 -15.82
N GLU A 98 -3.75 1.11 -16.35
CA GLU A 98 -2.49 1.84 -16.48
C GLU A 98 -2.22 2.55 -15.15
N PRO A 99 -1.07 2.36 -14.48
CA PRO A 99 -0.80 3.03 -13.23
C PRO A 99 -0.59 4.53 -13.45
N ASP A 100 -1.26 5.35 -12.64
CA ASP A 100 -0.97 6.78 -12.53
C ASP A 100 0.28 7.01 -11.66
N ARG A 101 0.94 8.15 -11.84
CA ARG A 101 2.20 8.47 -11.13
C ARG A 101 2.00 9.60 -10.11
N PRO A 102 2.50 9.45 -8.87
CA PRO A 102 3.16 8.27 -8.33
C PRO A 102 2.18 7.15 -7.95
N SER A 103 0.88 7.44 -7.93
CA SER A 103 -0.16 6.54 -7.45
C SER A 103 -1.47 6.77 -8.19
N GLY A 104 -2.23 5.69 -8.44
CA GLY A 104 -3.58 5.77 -9.01
C GLY A 104 -3.75 4.86 -10.21
N VAL A 105 -4.89 4.98 -10.88
CA VAL A 105 -5.22 4.24 -12.09
C VAL A 105 -5.70 5.23 -13.14
N ILE A 106 -5.07 5.20 -14.31
CA ILE A 106 -5.49 5.92 -15.50
C ILE A 106 -6.46 5.01 -16.28
N GLN A 107 -7.71 5.44 -16.37
CA GLN A 107 -8.71 4.82 -17.24
C GLN A 107 -8.77 5.59 -18.56
N ARG A 108 -8.47 4.91 -19.68
CA ARG A 108 -8.63 5.53 -21.00
C ARG A 108 -10.05 5.32 -21.53
N PRO A 109 -10.67 6.32 -22.19
CA PRO A 109 -12.03 6.19 -22.72
C PRO A 109 -12.19 5.10 -23.79
N ASP A 110 -11.11 4.78 -24.51
CA ASP A 110 -11.06 3.80 -25.60
C ASP A 110 -10.81 2.36 -25.10
N LYS A 111 -10.51 2.17 -23.82
CA LYS A 111 -10.30 0.85 -23.21
C LYS A 111 -11.45 0.55 -22.26
N ALA A 112 -12.00 -0.66 -22.31
CA ALA A 112 -12.95 -1.10 -21.30
C ALA A 112 -12.24 -1.23 -19.94
N PHE A 113 -12.85 -0.72 -18.87
CA PHE A 113 -12.38 -0.99 -17.51
C PHE A 113 -12.80 -2.41 -17.12
N SER A 114 -11.85 -3.20 -16.63
CA SER A 114 -12.13 -4.53 -16.09
C SER A 114 -11.46 -4.70 -14.73
N ALA A 115 -12.21 -5.20 -13.76
CA ALA A 115 -11.73 -5.48 -12.42
C ALA A 115 -12.42 -6.71 -11.84
N ARG A 116 -11.70 -7.41 -10.98
CA ARG A 116 -12.22 -8.48 -10.15
C ARG A 116 -12.55 -7.93 -8.77
N ILE A 117 -13.71 -8.29 -8.24
CA ILE A 117 -14.06 -8.04 -6.85
C ILE A 117 -13.75 -9.31 -6.06
N VAL A 118 -12.86 -9.21 -5.08
CA VAL A 118 -12.47 -10.31 -4.20
C VAL A 118 -12.93 -9.98 -2.78
N VAL A 119 -13.67 -10.88 -2.16
CA VAL A 119 -13.99 -10.80 -0.74
C VAL A 119 -13.08 -11.78 -0.01
N VAL A 120 -12.24 -11.27 0.88
CA VAL A 120 -11.39 -12.10 1.74
C VAL A 120 -11.97 -12.06 3.14
N ASN A 121 -12.19 -13.24 3.73
CA ASN A 121 -12.65 -13.38 5.10
C ASN A 121 -11.70 -14.28 5.91
N ASP A 122 -11.17 -13.73 7.00
CA ASP A 122 -10.39 -14.42 8.03
C ASP A 122 -11.17 -14.58 9.34
N ASP A 123 -12.39 -14.04 9.45
CA ASP A 123 -13.23 -14.22 10.64
C ASP A 123 -13.95 -15.58 10.59
N PRO A 124 -13.60 -16.56 11.45
CA PRO A 124 -14.22 -17.87 11.44
C PRO A 124 -15.69 -17.86 11.90
N ARG A 125 -16.17 -16.75 12.48
CA ARG A 125 -17.54 -16.61 12.98
C ARG A 125 -18.51 -16.16 11.89
N VAL A 126 -18.01 -15.56 10.82
CA VAL A 126 -18.81 -15.09 9.69
C VAL A 126 -18.63 -16.08 8.56
N ALA A 127 -19.56 -17.02 8.41
CA ALA A 127 -19.61 -17.86 7.22
C ALA A 127 -20.24 -17.08 6.07
N GLY A 128 -19.59 -17.11 4.90
CA GLY A 128 -20.12 -16.56 3.64
C GLY A 128 -20.75 -17.66 2.79
#